data_AF-A0A059ANE9-F1
#
_entry.id   AF-A0A059ANE9-F1
#
_cell.length_a   1.000
_cell.length_b   1.000
_cell.length_c   1.000
_cell.angle_alpha   90.00
_cell.angle_beta   90.00
_cell.angle_gamma   90.00
#
_symmetry.space_group_name_H-M   'P 1'
#
loop_
_entity.id
_entity.type
_entity.pdbx_description
1 polymer ?
#
loop_
_entity_poly.entity_id
_entity_poly.type
_entity_poly.pdbx_seq_one_letter_code
_entity_poly.pdbx_strand_id
1 'polypeptide(L)'
;AYDTAVFYLRGPSARLNFPEFLGAAAAEGGGGGGSCGDMTAAFIRKKATEVGASVDAALNSGGHGSVLKNGGSGLGHEYKGCGGFLQRVVDLNKVPEPEDSDGEFKKA
;
A
#
# COMPACT_ATOMS: atom_id res chain seq x y z
N ALA A 1 -34.67 -1.74 -9.87
CA ALA A 1 -35.11 -1.27 -11.21
C ALA A 1 -36.50 -0.64 -11.17
N TYR A 2 -37.53 -1.32 -10.63
CA TYR A 2 -38.90 -0.81 -10.58
C TYR A 2 -39.06 0.51 -9.81
N ASP A 3 -38.58 0.58 -8.56
CA ASP A 3 -38.70 1.79 -7.72
C ASP A 3 -38.10 3.04 -8.39
N THR A 4 -36.95 2.88 -9.06
CA THR A 4 -36.32 3.94 -9.85
C THR A 4 -37.22 4.41 -11.00
N ALA A 5 -37.78 3.49 -11.78
CA ALA A 5 -38.68 3.84 -12.88
C ALA A 5 -39.97 4.51 -12.37
N VAL A 6 -40.57 3.99 -11.29
CA VAL A 6 -41.78 4.57 -10.69
C VAL A 6 -41.52 5.97 -10.13
N PHE A 7 -40.36 6.20 -9.52
CA PHE A 7 -39.96 7.53 -9.07
C PHE A 7 -39.87 8.54 -10.22
N TYR A 8 -39.28 8.16 -11.35
CA TYR A 8 -39.23 9.05 -12.52
C TYR A 8 -40.59 9.28 -13.17
N LEU A 9 -41.49 8.30 -13.10
CA LEU A 9 -42.83 8.40 -13.71
C LEU A 9 -43.87 9.09 -12.82
N ARG A 10 -43.82 8.88 -11.50
CA ARG A 10 -44.81 9.38 -10.52
C ARG A 10 -44.27 10.56 -9.69
N GLY A 11 -42.98 10.80 -9.73
CA GLY A 11 -42.30 11.87 -9.02
C GLY A 11 -41.98 11.55 -7.56
N PRO A 12 -41.51 12.54 -6.79
CA PRO A 12 -41.00 12.36 -5.42
C PRO A 12 -42.00 11.80 -4.40
N SER A 13 -43.30 11.89 -4.69
CA SER A 13 -44.37 11.34 -3.84
C SER A 13 -44.68 9.86 -4.14
N ALA A 14 -43.88 9.21 -5.00
CA ALA A 14 -43.97 7.77 -5.22
C ALA A 14 -43.77 7.01 -3.90
N ARG A 15 -44.70 6.11 -3.58
CA ARG A 15 -44.53 5.16 -2.49
C ARG A 15 -43.68 4.01 -2.99
N LEU A 16 -42.40 4.05 -2.67
CA LEU A 16 -41.41 3.05 -3.07
C LEU A 16 -41.32 1.96 -2.01
N ASN A 17 -40.87 0.77 -2.42
CA ASN A 17 -40.63 -0.33 -1.49
C ASN A 17 -39.38 -0.05 -0.64
N PHE A 18 -38.40 0.65 -1.23
CA PHE A 18 -37.12 1.00 -0.60
C PHE A 18 -36.84 2.50 -0.76
N PRO A 19 -37.53 3.37 0.01
CA PRO A 19 -37.35 4.83 -0.08
C PRO A 19 -35.89 5.29 0.16
N GLU A 20 -35.12 4.55 0.94
CA GLU A 20 -33.73 4.83 1.30
C GLU A 20 -32.73 4.67 0.14
N PHE A 21 -33.07 3.91 -0.91
CA PHE A 21 -32.17 3.64 -2.04
C PHE A 21 -32.09 4.82 -3.03
N LEU A 22 -33.07 5.72 -3.02
CA LEU A 22 -33.04 6.93 -3.84
C LEU A 22 -32.25 8.07 -3.22
N GLY A 23 -32.18 8.15 -1.90
CA GLY A 23 -31.36 9.16 -1.21
C GLY A 23 -29.88 9.02 -1.58
N ALA A 24 -29.39 7.78 -1.66
CA ALA A 24 -28.04 7.47 -2.13
C ALA A 24 -27.83 7.84 -3.60
N ALA A 25 -28.80 7.55 -4.48
CA ALA A 25 -28.71 7.86 -5.91
C ALA A 25 -28.89 9.35 -6.25
N ALA A 26 -29.72 10.08 -5.48
CA ALA A 26 -29.95 11.51 -5.65
C ALA A 26 -28.83 12.35 -5.02
N ALA A 27 -28.22 11.88 -3.93
CA ALA A 27 -26.99 12.46 -3.39
C ALA A 27 -25.77 12.20 -4.30
N GLU A 28 -25.79 11.11 -5.07
CA GLU A 28 -24.82 10.80 -6.14
C GLU A 28 -25.11 11.53 -7.47
N GLY A 29 -26.19 12.32 -7.55
CA GLY A 29 -26.61 13.03 -8.75
C GLY A 29 -25.91 14.37 -9.01
N GLY A 30 -24.80 14.65 -8.34
CA GLY A 30 -24.11 15.93 -8.42
C GLY A 30 -22.62 15.83 -8.13
N GLY A 31 -21.85 15.35 -9.11
CA GLY A 31 -20.42 15.64 -9.23
C GLY A 31 -19.52 15.02 -8.16
N GLY A 32 -19.00 13.84 -8.45
CA GLY A 32 -17.64 13.44 -8.13
C GLY A 32 -17.18 13.58 -6.68
N GLY A 33 -17.17 12.46 -5.96
CA GLY A 33 -16.15 12.22 -4.94
C GLY A 33 -16.66 12.29 -3.51
N GLY A 34 -16.90 11.12 -2.95
CA GLY A 34 -16.61 10.84 -1.55
C GLY A 34 -17.68 11.32 -0.58
N SER A 35 -18.49 10.35 -0.15
CA SER A 35 -18.80 10.22 1.28
C SER A 35 -17.47 9.99 2.04
N CYS A 36 -16.69 11.06 2.15
CA CYS A 36 -15.34 11.17 2.69
C CYS A 36 -15.31 12.37 3.68
N GLY A 37 -16.46 12.68 4.28
CA GLY A 37 -16.58 13.79 5.24
C GLY A 37 -15.64 13.63 6.44
N ASP A 38 -15.37 12.38 6.83
CA ASP A 38 -14.52 12.08 7.99
C ASP A 38 -13.06 11.79 7.61
N MET A 39 -12.78 11.50 6.34
CA MET A 39 -11.43 11.22 5.83
C MET A 39 -10.84 12.41 5.10
N THR A 40 -10.92 13.59 5.73
CA THR A 40 -10.21 14.76 5.21
C THR A 40 -8.73 14.44 5.01
N ALA A 41 -8.10 15.05 4.01
CA ALA A 41 -6.66 14.87 3.78
C ALA A 41 -5.82 15.20 5.04
N ALA A 42 -6.30 16.14 5.87
CA ALA A 42 -5.67 16.46 7.15
C ALA A 42 -5.74 15.30 8.16
N PHE A 43 -6.88 14.61 8.25
CA PHE A 43 -7.06 13.44 9.10
C PHE A 43 -6.16 12.27 8.67
N ILE A 44 -6.09 11.98 7.37
CA ILE A 44 -5.22 10.92 6.81
C ILE A 44 -3.74 11.22 7.11
N ARG A 45 -3.28 12.45 6.84
CA ARG A 45 -1.90 12.88 7.17
C ARG A 45 -1.57 12.69 8.65
N LYS A 46 -2.47 13.16 9.54
CA LYS A 46 -2.31 13.01 10.99
C LYS A 46 -2.17 11.53 11.39
N LYS A 47 -3.05 10.66 10.87
CA LYS A 47 -3.00 9.23 11.18
C LYS A 47 -1.74 8.56 10.65
N ALA A 48 -1.29 8.92 9.45
CA ALA A 48 -0.06 8.38 8.87
C ALA A 48 1.17 8.73 9.73
N THR A 49 1.28 9.98 10.21
CA THR A 49 2.38 10.40 11.09
C THR A 49 2.35 9.68 12.44
N GLU A 50 1.17 9.57 13.08
CA GLU A 50 1.01 8.88 14.37
C GLU A 50 1.43 7.41 14.28
N VAL A 51 0.93 6.68 13.27
CA VAL A 51 1.29 5.27 13.06
C VAL A 51 2.77 5.14 12.76
N GLY A 52 3.31 5.97 11.86
CA GLY A 52 4.74 5.96 11.53
C GLY A 52 5.63 6.15 12.75
N ALA A 53 5.34 7.14 13.60
CA ALA A 53 6.07 7.37 14.85
C ALA A 53 5.94 6.20 15.84
N SER A 54 4.76 5.59 15.95
CA SER A 54 4.55 4.44 16.85
C SER A 54 5.31 3.19 16.39
N VAL A 55 5.36 2.96 15.07
CA VAL A 55 6.10 1.86 14.47
C VAL A 55 7.60 2.11 14.64
N ASP A 56 8.08 3.32 14.36
CA ASP A 56 9.48 3.71 14.59
C ASP A 56 9.90 3.49 16.05
N ALA A 57 9.09 3.97 17.00
CA ALA A 57 9.36 3.75 18.43
C ALA A 57 9.34 2.26 18.80
N ALA A 58 8.41 1.46 18.28
CA ALA A 58 8.35 0.01 18.55
C ALA A 58 9.57 -0.74 18.01
N LEU A 59 10.02 -0.39 16.80
CA LEU A 59 11.21 -0.98 16.18
C LEU A 59 12.49 -0.55 16.91
N ASN A 60 12.59 0.73 17.25
CA ASN A 60 13.75 1.32 17.91
C ASN A 60 13.85 0.92 19.40
N SER A 61 12.71 0.61 20.05
CA SER A 61 12.65 0.10 21.43
C SER A 61 12.77 -1.42 21.53
N GLY A 62 12.47 -2.16 20.45
CA GLY A 62 12.35 -3.62 20.44
C GLY A 62 13.59 -4.42 19.99
N GLY A 63 14.62 -3.80 19.43
CA GLY A 63 15.86 -4.50 19.12
C GLY A 63 16.73 -3.83 18.07
N HIS A 64 17.84 -3.23 18.50
CA HIS A 64 19.20 -3.42 18.00
C HIS A 64 20.17 -2.49 18.76
N GLY A 65 20.13 -2.59 20.09
CA GLY A 65 21.16 -2.05 20.98
C GLY A 65 22.12 -3.15 21.42
N SER A 66 22.93 -3.68 20.49
CA SER A 66 24.25 -4.31 20.72
C SER A 66 24.66 -5.00 19.41
N VAL A 67 25.67 -4.52 18.70
CA VAL A 67 27.03 -5.11 18.55
C VAL A 67 27.58 -4.32 17.34
N LEU A 68 28.57 -3.40 17.36
CA LEU A 68 29.80 -3.23 18.13
C LEU A 68 30.15 -1.73 18.23
N LYS A 69 30.51 -1.27 19.43
CA LYS A 69 31.63 -0.34 19.59
C LYS A 69 32.88 -1.21 19.75
N ASN A 70 33.74 -1.29 18.74
CA ASN A 70 35.18 -1.15 18.90
C ASN A 70 35.90 -1.34 17.56
N GLY A 71 36.90 -0.50 17.33
CA GLY A 71 37.92 -0.75 16.31
C GLY A 71 38.61 -2.10 16.56
N GLY A 72 39.03 -2.74 15.48
CA GLY A 72 39.60 -4.07 15.55
C GLY A 72 40.20 -4.49 14.21
N SER A 73 41.35 -3.91 13.90
CA SER A 73 42.45 -4.63 13.27
C SER A 73 42.55 -6.07 13.80
N GLY A 74 42.64 -7.04 12.90
CA GLY A 74 43.39 -8.27 13.14
C GLY A 74 42.60 -9.54 13.46
N LEU A 75 42.84 -10.52 12.58
CA LEU A 75 43.11 -11.94 12.89
C LEU A 75 42.00 -12.79 13.53
N GLY A 76 41.41 -13.63 12.68
CA GLY A 76 41.39 -15.07 12.94
C GLY A 76 40.09 -15.68 13.50
N HIS A 77 39.91 -16.94 13.10
CA HIS A 77 39.05 -17.96 13.68
C HIS A 77 37.71 -18.25 12.99
N GLU A 78 37.79 -19.34 12.24
CA GLU A 78 36.76 -20.17 11.63
C GLU A 78 35.53 -20.41 12.52
N TYR A 79 34.35 -20.07 12.01
CA TYR A 79 33.09 -20.71 12.37
C TYR A 79 32.19 -20.72 11.14
N LYS A 80 31.90 -21.94 10.69
CA LYS A 80 31.00 -22.28 9.60
C LYS A 80 29.56 -21.97 10.01
N GLY A 81 29.13 -20.73 9.76
CA GLY A 81 27.73 -20.31 9.82
C GLY A 81 27.08 -20.44 8.44
N CYS A 82 25.87 -20.99 8.39
CA CYS A 82 25.06 -21.19 7.18
C CYS A 82 24.71 -19.84 6.52
N GLY A 83 25.62 -19.28 5.71
CA GLY A 83 25.51 -17.93 5.12
C GLY A 83 25.33 -17.88 3.60
N GLY A 84 24.93 -19.00 2.97
CA GLY A 84 24.93 -19.15 1.51
C GLY A 84 23.99 -18.23 0.71
N PHE A 85 23.15 -17.42 1.37
CA PHE A 85 22.23 -16.50 0.68
C PHE A 85 22.48 -15.01 0.98
N LEU A 86 23.36 -14.67 1.93
CA LEU A 86 23.57 -13.27 2.33
C LEU A 86 24.78 -12.60 1.64
N GLN A 87 25.57 -13.34 0.85
CA GLN A 87 26.76 -12.77 0.21
C GLN A 87 26.48 -12.04 -1.10
N ARG A 88 25.27 -12.13 -1.67
CA ARG A 88 24.92 -11.33 -2.84
C ARG A 88 24.30 -10.01 -2.38
N VAL A 89 25.14 -9.13 -1.83
CA VAL A 89 24.80 -7.71 -1.75
C VAL A 89 24.72 -7.22 -3.19
N VAL A 90 23.51 -7.23 -3.76
CA VAL A 90 23.24 -6.67 -5.07
C VAL A 90 23.39 -5.16 -4.90
N ASP A 91 24.48 -4.61 -5.44
CA ASP A 91 24.68 -3.17 -5.52
C ASP A 91 23.60 -2.59 -6.44
N LEU A 92 22.62 -1.93 -5.83
CA LEU A 92 21.44 -1.39 -6.50
C LEU A 92 21.75 -0.21 -7.44
N ASN A 93 22.97 0.32 -7.39
CA ASN A 93 23.42 1.36 -8.33
C ASN A 93 24.07 0.77 -9.60
N LYS A 94 24.19 -0.56 -9.70
CA LYS A 94 24.65 -1.19 -10.93
C LYS A 94 23.56 -1.12 -11.98
N VAL A 95 23.92 -0.61 -13.16
CA VAL A 95 23.08 -0.67 -14.34
C VAL A 95 22.87 -2.16 -14.70
N PRO A 96 21.63 -2.59 -14.99
CA PRO A 96 21.37 -3.97 -15.42
C PRO A 96 22.27 -4.36 -16.59
N GLU A 97 22.71 -5.62 -16.62
CA GLU A 97 23.35 -6.16 -17.82
C GLU A 97 22.33 -6.09 -18.96
N PRO A 98 22.71 -5.59 -20.15
CA PRO A 98 21.81 -5.57 -21.28
C PRO A 98 21.38 -7.01 -21.58
N GLU A 99 20.09 -7.25 -21.67
CA GLU A 99 19.60 -8.53 -22.17
C GLU A 99 20.07 -8.64 -23.63
N ASP A 100 21.03 -9.54 -23.88
CA ASP A 100 21.39 -9.90 -25.25
C ASP A 100 20.13 -10.45 -25.92
N SER A 101 19.72 -9.70 -26.95
CA SER A 101 18.49 -9.91 -27.68
C SER A 101 18.77 -10.86 -28.83
N ASP A 102 18.34 -12.11 -28.68
CA ASP A 102 18.30 -13.07 -29.78
C ASP A 102 17.06 -13.97 -29.67
N GLY A 103 15.94 -13.38 -30.08
CA GLY A 103 14.73 -14.12 -30.40
C GLY A 103 14.96 -15.02 -31.61
N GLU A 104 15.21 -16.31 -31.38
CA GLU A 104 15.16 -17.34 -32.41
C GLU A 104 14.02 -18.33 -32.12
N PHE A 105 12.78 -17.94 -32.44
CA PHE A 105 11.68 -18.89 -32.55
C PHE A 105 11.83 -19.66 -33.88
N LYS A 106 12.55 -20.78 -33.82
CA LYS A 106 12.53 -21.79 -34.88
C LYS A 106 11.11 -22.36 -34.99
N LYS A 107 10.42 -22.03 -36.07
CA LYS A 107 9.21 -22.72 -36.53
C LYS A 107 9.63 -23.89 -37.41
N ALA A 108 9.36 -25.12 -36.96
CA ALA A 108 9.32 -26.32 -37.78
C ALA A 108 8.13 -27.16 -37.36
#